data_AF-A0A966U0G0-F1
#
_entry.id   AF-A0A966U0G0-F1
#
_cell.length_a   1.000
_cell.length_b   1.000
_cell.length_c   1.000
_cell.angle_alpha   90.00
_cell.angle_beta   90.00
_cell.angle_gamma   90.00
#
_symmetry.space_group_name_H-M   'P 1'
#
loop_
_entity.id
_entity.type
_entity.pdbx_description
1 polymer ?
#
loop_
_entity_poly.entity_id
_entity_poly.type
_entity_poly.pdbx_seq_one_letter_code
_entity_poly.pdbx_strand_id
1 'polypeptide(L)'
;GAINIRVRPEERALIDHAAMLSGKSRSEFMLEAARRAATDAILDRTLLRLEPAAFARFVAMLDAPPQPNEKLRKLLGTTPPWG
;
A
#
# COMPACT_ATOMS: atom_id res chain seq x y z
N GLY A 1 -23.13 -3.28 5.33
CA GLY A 1 -23.32 -4.67 4.87
C GLY A 1 -22.84 -5.62 5.95
N ALA A 2 -23.38 -6.85 6.01
CA ALA A 2 -22.93 -7.86 6.96
C ALA A 2 -21.73 -8.65 6.40
N ILE A 3 -20.74 -8.95 7.25
CA ILE A 3 -19.59 -9.78 6.91
C ILE A 3 -19.67 -11.05 7.76
N ASN A 4 -19.81 -12.20 7.09
CA ASN A 4 -19.85 -13.51 7.75
C ASN A 4 -18.50 -14.21 7.57
N ILE A 5 -17.83 -14.51 8.68
CA ILE A 5 -16.52 -15.17 8.70
C ILE A 5 -16.63 -16.44 9.55
N ARG A 6 -16.14 -17.57 9.02
CA ARG A 6 -15.94 -18.79 9.81
C ARG A 6 -14.56 -18.71 10.47
N VAL A 7 -14.54 -18.87 11.79
CA VAL A 7 -13.33 -18.80 12.61
C VAL A 7 -13.32 -19.98 13.55
N ARG A 8 -12.13 -20.54 13.81
CA ARG A 8 -11.99 -21.63 14.76
C ARG A 8 -12.20 -21.11 16.19
N PRO A 9 -12.68 -21.95 17.13
CA PRO A 9 -12.95 -21.50 18.50
C PRO A 9 -11.76 -20.84 19.19
N GLU A 10 -10.54 -21.35 18.97
CA GLU A 10 -9.30 -20.82 19.52
C GLU A 10 -8.94 -19.43 18.98
N GLU A 11 -9.12 -19.21 17.67
CA GLU A 11 -8.90 -17.91 17.03
C GLU A 11 -9.92 -16.89 17.54
N ARG A 12 -11.18 -17.31 17.69
CA ARG A 12 -12.23 -16.48 18.26
C ARG A 12 -11.91 -16.07 19.70
N ALA A 13 -11.45 -17.00 20.53
CA ALA A 13 -11.09 -16.71 21.91
C ALA A 13 -9.93 -15.70 22.01
N LEU A 14 -8.92 -15.84 21.14
CA LEU A 14 -7.82 -14.89 21.04
C LEU A 14 -8.31 -13.48 20.65
N ILE A 15 -9.18 -13.38 19.64
CA ILE A 15 -9.75 -12.11 19.18
C ILE A 15 -10.60 -11.47 20.29
N ASP A 16 -11.41 -12.26 20.99
CA ASP A 16 -12.23 -11.79 22.10
C ASP A 16 -11.39 -11.20 23.23
N HIS A 17 -10.30 -11.87 23.58
CA HIS A 17 -9.36 -11.38 24.57
C HIS A 17 -8.71 -10.06 24.13
N ALA A 18 -8.25 -9.96 22.88
CA ALA A 18 -7.64 -8.75 22.34
C ALA A 18 -8.63 -7.57 22.28
N ALA A 19 -9.89 -7.84 21.90
CA ALA A 19 -10.97 -6.84 21.90
C ALA A 19 -11.25 -6.32 23.32
N MET A 20 -11.32 -7.24 24.30
CA MET A 20 -11.51 -6.91 25.72
C MET A 20 -10.37 -6.02 26.24
N LEU A 21 -9.11 -6.39 25.99
CA LEU A 21 -7.94 -5.58 26.38
C LEU A 21 -7.93 -4.20 25.71
N SER A 22 -8.55 -4.09 24.53
CA SER A 22 -8.67 -2.84 23.78
C SER A 22 -9.90 -2.01 24.18
N GLY A 23 -10.76 -2.50 25.08
CA GLY A 23 -12.01 -1.85 25.47
C GLY A 23 -13.05 -1.77 24.34
N LYS A 24 -12.99 -2.69 23.38
CA LYS A 24 -13.83 -2.71 22.16
C LYS A 24 -14.68 -3.96 22.10
N SER A 25 -15.81 -3.88 21.38
CA SER A 25 -16.52 -5.09 20.99
C SER A 25 -15.69 -5.89 19.97
N ARG A 26 -15.97 -7.21 19.87
CA ARG A 26 -15.33 -8.09 18.88
C ARG A 26 -15.45 -7.51 17.46
N SER A 27 -16.63 -7.02 17.09
CA SER A 27 -16.91 -6.49 15.76
C SER A 27 -16.12 -5.21 15.46
N GLU A 28 -16.01 -4.30 16.43
CA GLU A 28 -15.20 -3.08 16.29
C GLU A 28 -13.72 -3.41 16.15
N PHE A 29 -13.20 -4.30 17.01
CA PHE A 29 -11.81 -4.73 16.94
C PHE A 29 -11.49 -5.37 15.58
N MET A 30 -12.34 -6.28 15.11
CA MET A 30 -12.17 -6.96 13.83
C MET A 30 -12.25 -5.99 12.64
N LEU A 31 -13.18 -5.03 12.67
CA LEU A 31 -13.31 -4.04 11.62
C LEU A 31 -12.08 -3.14 11.52
N GLU A 32 -11.55 -2.70 12.66
CA GLU A 32 -10.35 -1.86 12.72
C GLU A 32 -9.10 -2.63 12.26
N ALA A 33 -8.95 -3.86 12.72
CA ALA A 33 -7.87 -4.74 12.27
C ALA A 33 -7.91 -4.98 10.76
N ALA A 34 -9.10 -5.27 10.22
CA ALA A 34 -9.30 -5.46 8.78
C ALA A 34 -9.00 -4.17 7.99
N ARG A 35 -9.43 -3.00 8.48
CA ARG A 35 -9.13 -1.71 7.85
C ARG A 35 -7.63 -1.44 7.82
N ARG A 36 -6.93 -1.68 8.93
CA ARG A 36 -5.47 -1.52 9.00
C ARG A 36 -4.77 -2.44 8.00
N ALA A 37 -5.10 -3.73 8.02
CA ALA A 37 -4.52 -4.70 7.10
C ALA A 37 -4.80 -4.35 5.63
N ALA A 38 -6.01 -3.88 5.31
CA ALA A 38 -6.34 -3.43 3.95
C ALA A 38 -5.53 -2.19 3.56
N THR A 39 -5.35 -1.23 4.48
CA THR A 39 -4.55 -0.03 4.25
C THR A 39 -3.09 -0.39 4.00
N ASP A 40 -2.52 -1.24 4.85
CA ASP A 40 -1.14 -1.69 4.73
C ASP A 40 -0.94 -2.43 3.39
N ALA A 41 -1.85 -3.33 3.01
CA ALA A 41 -1.77 -4.05 1.74
C ALA A 41 -1.88 -3.13 0.50
N ILE A 42 -2.65 -2.04 0.58
CA ILE A 42 -2.73 -1.03 -0.49
C ILE A 42 -1.44 -0.21 -0.56
N LEU A 43 -0.91 0.21 0.59
CA LEU A 43 0.29 1.06 0.68
C LEU A 43 1.58 0.32 0.34
N ASP A 44 1.67 -0.98 0.60
CA ASP A 44 2.81 -1.82 0.21
C ASP A 44 3.03 -1.83 -1.32
N ARG A 45 2.02 -1.42 -2.10
CA ARG A 45 2.09 -1.26 -3.56
C ARG A 45 2.63 0.09 -4.04
N THR A 46 2.71 1.12 -3.18
CA THR A 46 3.07 2.50 -3.58
C THR A 46 4.30 3.07 -2.86
N LEU A 47 4.84 2.35 -1.86
CA LEU A 47 5.99 2.80 -1.09
C LEU A 47 7.31 2.31 -1.70
N LEU A 48 8.06 3.21 -2.33
CA LEU A 48 9.45 2.97 -2.74
C LEU A 48 10.39 3.33 -1.57
N ARG A 49 10.89 2.33 -0.84
CA ARG A 49 11.96 2.55 0.14
C ARG A 49 13.30 2.71 -0.58
N LEU A 50 13.96 3.84 -0.33
CA LEU A 50 15.30 4.16 -0.83
C LEU A 50 16.22 4.46 0.35
N GLU A 51 17.47 3.99 0.27
CA GLU A 51 18.52 4.47 1.18
C GLU A 51 18.72 5.99 1.02
N PRO A 52 19.15 6.72 2.07
CA PRO A 52 19.24 8.19 2.04
C PRO A 52 20.01 8.75 0.84
N ALA A 53 21.11 8.10 0.45
CA ALA A 53 21.90 8.49 -0.73
C ALA A 53 21.15 8.28 -2.05
N ALA A 54 20.35 7.22 -2.16
CA ALA A 54 19.52 6.95 -3.33
C ALA A 54 18.35 7.93 -3.42
N PHE A 55 17.76 8.30 -2.28
CA PHE A 55 16.72 9.33 -2.21
C PHE A 55 17.27 10.70 -2.63
N ALA A 56 18.42 11.12 -2.12
CA ALA A 56 19.04 12.39 -2.51
C ALA A 56 19.35 12.47 -4.01
N ARG A 57 19.87 11.37 -4.59
CA ARG A 57 20.09 11.26 -6.04
C ARG A 57 18.78 11.33 -6.83
N PHE A 58 17.73 10.67 -6.33
CA PHE A 58 16.42 10.68 -6.97
C PHE A 58 15.82 12.09 -7.00
N VAL A 59 15.85 12.82 -5.88
CA VAL A 59 15.40 14.22 -5.81
C VAL A 59 16.21 15.12 -6.76
N ALA A 60 17.54 15.00 -6.75
CA ALA A 60 18.39 15.78 -7.65
C ALA A 60 18.11 15.52 -9.14
N MET A 61 17.69 14.30 -9.50
CA MET A 61 17.25 13.98 -10.87
C MET A 61 15.89 14.57 -11.22
N LEU A 62 14.98 14.73 -10.25
CA LEU A 62 13.67 15.35 -10.47
C LEU A 62 13.77 16.87 -10.62
N ASP A 63 14.66 17.51 -9.85
CA ASP A 63 14.89 18.96 -9.91
C ASP A 63 15.70 19.37 -11.15
N ALA A 64 16.45 18.44 -11.75
CA ALA A 64 17.21 18.70 -12.96
C ALA A 64 16.28 18.91 -14.17
N PRO A 65 16.54 19.91 -15.03
CA PRO A 65 15.80 20.06 -16.26
C PRO A 65 15.94 18.77 -17.10
N PRO A 66 14.85 18.32 -17.77
CA PRO A 66 14.87 17.09 -18.53
C PRO A 66 15.94 17.18 -19.61
N GLN A 67 16.93 16.30 -19.52
CA GLN A 67 17.97 16.18 -20.52
C GLN A 67 17.33 15.82 -21.87
N PRO A 68 17.75 16.44 -22.99
CA PRO A 68 17.25 16.07 -24.30
C PRO A 68 17.50 14.58 -24.57
N ASN A 69 16.42 13.79 -24.61
CA ASN A 69 16.50 12.37 -24.91
C ASN A 69 15.86 12.13 -26.28
N GLU A 70 16.69 12.12 -27.32
CA GLU A 70 16.23 11.92 -28.71
C GLU A 70 15.50 10.59 -28.90
N LYS A 71 15.92 9.53 -28.18
CA LYS A 71 15.25 8.22 -28.24
C LYS A 71 13.86 8.30 -27.61
N LEU A 72 13.73 8.97 -26.46
CA LEU A 72 12.43 9.19 -25.80
C LEU A 72 11.51 10.07 -26.66
N ARG A 73 12.03 11.11 -27.30
CA ARG A 73 11.27 11.95 -28.25
C ARG A 73 10.75 11.14 -29.45
N LYS A 74 11.59 10.28 -30.03
CA LYS A 74 11.18 9.37 -31.10
C LYS A 74 10.11 8.37 -30.63
N LEU A 75 10.24 7.85 -29.41
CA LEU A 75 9.27 6.95 -28.76
C LEU A 75 7.91 7.62 -28.50
N LEU A 76 7.89 8.86 -27.99
CA LEU A 76 6.67 9.60 -27.75
C LEU A 76 5.97 10.07 -29.04
N GLY A 77 6.73 10.22 -30.13
CA GLY A 77 6.19 10.55 -31.45
C GLY A 77 5.80 9.34 -32.31
N THR A 78 6.02 8.11 -31.83
CA THR A 78 5.61 6.90 -32.55
C THR A 78 4.17 6.54 -32.16
N THR A 79 3.36 6.17 -33.15
CA THR A 79 2.02 5.65 -32.91
C THR A 79 2.12 4.38 -32.07
N PRO A 80 1.47 4.31 -30.89
CA PRO A 80 1.52 3.12 -30.06
C PRO A 80 0.93 1.93 -30.83
N PRO A 81 1.53 0.73 -30.73
CA PRO A 81 1.04 -0.45 -31.45
C PRO A 81 -0.31 -0.99 -30.92
N TRP A 82 -0.86 -0.38 -29.87
CA TRP A 82 -2.12 -0.76 -29.24
C TRP A 82 -3.27 0.23 -29.49
N GLY A 83 -3.06 1.28 -30.31
CA GLY A 83 -4.07 2.31 -30.63
C GLY A 83 -3.90 3.58 -29.83
#